data_AF-A0A2V7NY75-F1
#
_entry.id   AF-A0A2V7NY75-F1
#
_cell.length_a   1.000
_cell.length_b   1.000
_cell.length_c   1.000
_cell.angle_alpha   90.00
_cell.angle_beta   90.00
_cell.angle_gamma   90.00
#
_symmetry.space_group_name_H-M   'P 1'
#
loop_
_entity.id
_entity.type
_entity.pdbx_description
1 polymer ?
#
loop_
_entity_poly.entity_id
_entity_poly.type
_entity_poly.pdbx_seq_one_letter_code
_entity_poly.pdbx_strand_id
1 'polypeptide(L)'
;IYYLDPGVPEPYRAAFKEGAAWWNRVFEAAGFKNAFRVDDMPPDMDPMDARYNVIQWIHRTEAGYSIGPSFVDPRTGEIIKAAVRMESHRSLTDYDIYAGTLPTTLDPDVDDAWLASLDPAVSPEAFAMARRRQHAAHEVGHTLGLAHNFIASSYGRASVMAYPAPLIKLANGQIDLSDAYRDGPGAYDTLAIRYDYTEFPPDREEAGLEGIAAEGVARGLRFITNPDEGGANSYPEATTWVNGADAVAELGRVAAVRRTLLARFDERAIHPGEPLNLLTKRLVPVYLHHRFTIGAAVKAVGGMEYRYAVRGDPLPPTEIVPPARQRRALELLLDAIQPAELVVPEAVLRLLAPTPFGYDRDERAFQSRAAPAFDQLGIARTLATQVVGGILTPERAARLAAFADRNPQAPTLTEVIGRIIERTWGAAAPRDHAALQRVSQRVVVEELIRLARDSSATVEARAGAEWGLRRIGRLLGAPARVDAETQAHRALAAADIERFLDRRDATTRRTEPLEPPPGVPIGKP
;
A
#
# COMPACT_ATOMS: atom_id res chain seq x y z
N ILE A 1 -16.38 9.66 -27.67
CA ILE A 1 -17.52 9.84 -26.74
C ILE A 1 -17.67 8.57 -25.92
N TYR A 2 -17.89 8.69 -24.61
CA TYR A 2 -18.24 7.62 -23.68
C TYR A 2 -19.69 7.81 -23.20
N TYR A 3 -20.42 6.72 -23.03
CA TYR A 3 -21.80 6.73 -22.56
C TYR A 3 -21.92 6.07 -21.19
N LEU A 4 -22.62 6.72 -20.27
CA LEU A 4 -22.84 6.23 -18.92
C LEU A 4 -24.10 5.36 -18.86
N ASP A 5 -23.94 4.14 -18.34
CA ASP A 5 -25.02 3.19 -18.12
C ASP A 5 -26.16 3.79 -17.26
N PRO A 6 -27.42 3.74 -17.70
CA PRO A 6 -28.55 4.31 -16.97
C PRO A 6 -28.81 3.60 -15.63
N GLY A 7 -28.30 2.38 -15.46
CA GLY A 7 -28.40 1.60 -14.21
C GLY A 7 -27.48 2.09 -13.09
N VAL A 8 -26.59 3.05 -13.34
CA VAL A 8 -25.76 3.66 -12.29
C VAL A 8 -26.66 4.53 -11.39
N PRO A 9 -26.79 4.23 -10.08
CA PRO A 9 -27.59 5.03 -9.16
C PRO A 9 -26.87 6.32 -8.74
N GLU A 10 -27.60 7.35 -8.30
CA GLU A 10 -26.97 8.46 -7.57
C GLU A 10 -26.51 7.98 -6.16
N PRO A 11 -25.43 8.56 -5.60
CA PRO A 11 -24.57 9.63 -6.13
C PRO A 11 -23.46 9.15 -7.08
N TYR A 12 -23.39 7.84 -7.38
CA TYR A 12 -22.34 7.26 -8.23
C TYR A 12 -22.38 7.79 -9.66
N ARG A 13 -23.59 8.03 -10.18
CA ARG A 13 -23.79 8.53 -11.55
C ARG A 13 -23.10 9.87 -11.74
N ALA A 14 -23.34 10.83 -10.85
CA ALA A 14 -22.65 12.11 -10.86
C ALA A 14 -21.12 11.94 -10.77
N ALA A 15 -20.64 11.13 -9.81
CA ALA A 15 -19.20 10.92 -9.60
C ALA A 15 -18.49 10.27 -10.81
N PHE A 16 -19.10 9.27 -11.44
CA PHE A 16 -18.51 8.62 -12.63
C PHE A 16 -18.50 9.54 -13.83
N LYS A 17 -19.60 10.27 -14.08
CA LYS A 17 -19.67 11.22 -15.18
C LYS A 17 -18.61 12.31 -15.03
N GLU A 18 -18.50 12.88 -13.84
CA GLU A 18 -17.52 13.94 -13.54
C GLU A 18 -16.07 13.43 -13.65
N GLY A 19 -15.75 12.31 -13.00
CA GLY A 19 -14.40 11.74 -13.03
C GLY A 19 -13.96 11.34 -14.43
N ALA A 20 -14.83 10.67 -15.21
CA ALA A 20 -14.52 10.34 -16.60
C ALA A 20 -14.37 11.60 -17.46
N ALA A 21 -15.18 12.65 -17.24
CA ALA A 21 -15.11 13.90 -17.99
C ALA A 21 -13.83 14.70 -17.72
N TRP A 22 -13.07 14.38 -16.67
CA TRP A 22 -11.76 14.99 -16.45
C TRP A 22 -10.79 14.79 -17.63
N TRP A 23 -10.95 13.71 -18.41
CA TRP A 23 -10.15 13.51 -19.63
C TRP A 23 -10.36 14.61 -20.66
N ASN A 24 -11.52 15.28 -20.70
CA ASN A 24 -11.68 16.45 -21.59
C ASN A 24 -10.64 17.53 -21.30
N ARG A 25 -10.36 17.82 -20.02
CA ARG A 25 -9.32 18.79 -19.63
C ARG A 25 -7.93 18.34 -20.08
N VAL A 26 -7.67 17.01 -20.08
CA VAL A 26 -6.39 16.44 -20.54
C VAL A 26 -6.24 16.59 -22.04
N PHE A 27 -7.27 16.25 -22.82
CA PHE A 27 -7.28 16.40 -24.28
C PHE A 27 -7.16 17.87 -24.69
N GLU A 28 -7.85 18.79 -24.01
CA GLU A 28 -7.72 20.23 -24.24
C GLU A 28 -6.29 20.73 -23.95
N ALA A 29 -5.72 20.33 -22.81
CA ALA A 29 -4.34 20.67 -22.45
C ALA A 29 -3.30 20.03 -23.41
N ALA A 30 -3.66 18.90 -24.04
CA ALA A 30 -2.87 18.25 -25.07
C ALA A 30 -2.98 18.93 -26.45
N GLY A 31 -3.87 19.91 -26.61
CA GLY A 31 -4.04 20.70 -27.84
C GLY A 31 -5.23 20.28 -28.72
N PHE A 32 -6.01 19.29 -28.28
CA PHE A 32 -7.22 18.85 -28.99
C PHE A 32 -8.42 19.73 -28.64
N LYS A 33 -9.40 19.79 -29.55
CA LYS A 33 -10.65 20.53 -29.35
C LYS A 33 -11.82 19.57 -29.43
N ASN A 34 -12.67 19.55 -28.39
CA ASN A 34 -13.86 18.70 -28.32
C ASN A 34 -13.59 17.20 -28.58
N ALA A 35 -12.40 16.70 -28.22
CA ALA A 35 -11.98 15.33 -28.52
C ALA A 35 -12.55 14.29 -27.55
N PHE A 36 -13.00 14.71 -26.36
CA PHE A 36 -13.51 13.80 -25.35
C PHE A 36 -14.82 14.31 -24.75
N ARG A 37 -15.81 13.41 -24.60
CA ARG A 37 -17.11 13.73 -24.01
C ARG A 37 -17.70 12.51 -23.31
N VAL A 38 -18.40 12.75 -22.21
CA VAL A 38 -19.15 11.73 -21.46
C VAL A 38 -20.62 12.13 -21.45
N ASP A 39 -21.45 11.31 -22.08
CA ASP A 39 -22.90 11.54 -22.20
C ASP A 39 -23.67 10.46 -21.45
N ASP A 40 -24.96 10.72 -21.20
CA ASP A 40 -25.86 9.67 -20.73
C ASP A 40 -26.22 8.76 -21.90
N MET A 41 -26.23 7.45 -21.65
CA MET A 41 -26.62 6.46 -22.66
C MET A 41 -28.10 6.65 -23.06
N PRO A 42 -28.41 6.77 -24.37
CA PRO A 42 -29.79 6.78 -24.86
C PRO A 42 -30.55 5.48 -24.56
N PRO A 43 -31.89 5.51 -24.44
CA PRO A 43 -32.68 4.33 -24.07
C PRO A 43 -32.61 3.16 -25.06
N ASP A 44 -32.32 3.42 -26.33
CA ASP A 44 -32.27 2.45 -27.43
C ASP A 44 -30.84 1.96 -27.75
N MET A 45 -29.84 2.44 -27.01
CA MET A 45 -28.45 2.03 -27.19
C MET A 45 -28.18 0.68 -26.51
N ASP A 46 -27.64 -0.29 -27.26
CA ASP A 46 -27.13 -1.54 -26.69
C ASP A 46 -25.72 -1.32 -26.13
N PRO A 47 -25.48 -1.54 -24.82
CA PRO A 47 -24.16 -1.36 -24.22
C PRO A 47 -23.08 -2.32 -24.79
N MET A 48 -23.49 -3.41 -25.43
CA MET A 48 -22.60 -4.39 -26.07
C MET A 48 -22.26 -4.04 -27.52
N ASP A 49 -22.91 -3.03 -28.13
CA ASP A 49 -22.62 -2.60 -29.49
C ASP A 49 -21.17 -2.10 -29.62
N ALA A 50 -20.46 -2.60 -30.63
CA ALA A 50 -19.06 -2.26 -30.90
C ALA A 50 -18.83 -0.76 -31.13
N ARG A 51 -19.84 -0.03 -31.60
CA ARG A 51 -19.74 1.39 -31.98
C ARG A 51 -19.72 2.35 -30.79
N TYR A 52 -20.08 1.88 -29.59
CA TYR A 52 -20.22 2.74 -28.42
C TYR A 52 -19.25 2.34 -27.31
N ASN A 53 -18.56 3.35 -26.79
CA ASN A 53 -17.77 3.25 -25.57
C ASN A 53 -18.69 3.41 -24.38
N VAL A 54 -18.69 2.46 -23.43
CA VAL A 54 -19.67 2.45 -22.33
C VAL A 54 -18.98 2.31 -20.99
N ILE A 55 -19.46 3.07 -20.01
CA ILE A 55 -19.11 2.96 -18.59
C ILE A 55 -20.26 2.24 -17.89
N GLN A 56 -20.06 0.96 -17.60
CA GLN A 56 -21.08 0.02 -17.09
C GLN A 56 -21.08 -0.07 -15.57
N TRP A 57 -22.26 -0.25 -14.98
CA TRP A 57 -22.42 -0.52 -13.56
C TRP A 57 -22.42 -2.01 -13.25
N ILE A 58 -21.53 -2.46 -12.35
CA ILE A 58 -21.49 -3.85 -11.89
C ILE A 58 -21.77 -3.88 -10.38
N HIS A 59 -22.99 -4.27 -10.01
CA HIS A 59 -23.31 -4.49 -8.61
C HIS A 59 -22.64 -5.77 -8.08
N ARG A 60 -21.98 -5.67 -6.93
CA ARG A 60 -21.32 -6.80 -6.26
C ARG A 60 -21.53 -6.76 -4.75
N THR A 61 -21.72 -7.93 -4.18
CA THR A 61 -21.74 -8.16 -2.72
C THR A 61 -20.33 -8.36 -2.17
N GLU A 62 -19.40 -8.87 -2.98
CA GLU A 62 -18.01 -9.15 -2.62
C GLU A 62 -17.03 -8.17 -3.28
N ALA A 63 -15.81 -8.12 -2.75
CA ALA A 63 -14.73 -7.34 -3.35
C ALA A 63 -14.46 -7.82 -4.78
N GLY A 64 -14.40 -6.88 -5.72
CA GLY A 64 -14.15 -7.18 -7.13
C GLY A 64 -13.40 -6.05 -7.84
N TYR A 65 -13.07 -6.28 -9.10
CA TYR A 65 -12.40 -5.30 -9.94
C TYR A 65 -13.41 -4.39 -10.62
N SER A 66 -13.10 -3.09 -10.62
CA SER A 66 -13.41 -2.33 -11.82
C SER A 66 -12.27 -2.53 -12.80
N ILE A 67 -12.60 -2.54 -14.07
CA ILE A 67 -11.65 -2.74 -15.15
C ILE A 67 -12.01 -1.82 -16.31
N GLY A 68 -11.01 -1.28 -16.98
CA GLY A 68 -11.13 -0.56 -18.23
C GLY A 68 -10.66 -1.39 -19.43
N PRO A 69 -11.36 -2.48 -19.82
CA PRO A 69 -10.97 -3.25 -20.99
C PRO A 69 -11.29 -2.47 -22.26
N SER A 70 -10.37 -2.54 -23.22
CA SER A 70 -10.56 -2.12 -24.59
C SER A 70 -10.58 -3.33 -25.52
N PHE A 71 -11.31 -3.21 -26.62
CA PHE A 71 -11.18 -4.08 -27.78
C PHE A 71 -10.31 -3.36 -28.79
N VAL A 72 -9.29 -4.06 -29.28
CA VAL A 72 -8.27 -3.52 -30.18
C VAL A 72 -8.28 -4.32 -31.48
N ASP A 73 -8.23 -3.64 -32.62
CA ASP A 73 -8.02 -4.32 -33.90
C ASP A 73 -6.56 -4.83 -33.94
N PRO A 74 -6.32 -6.16 -33.98
CA PRO A 74 -4.97 -6.70 -33.92
C PRO A 74 -4.12 -6.38 -35.16
N ARG A 75 -4.72 -5.85 -36.23
CA ARG A 75 -4.03 -5.51 -37.49
C ARG A 75 -3.47 -4.09 -37.46
N THR A 76 -4.17 -3.17 -36.79
CA THR A 76 -3.84 -1.73 -36.78
C THR A 76 -3.41 -1.24 -35.41
N GLY A 77 -3.76 -1.95 -34.33
CA GLY A 77 -3.58 -1.47 -32.96
C GLY A 77 -4.64 -0.45 -32.52
N GLU A 78 -5.62 -0.14 -33.37
CA GLU A 78 -6.67 0.85 -33.07
C GLU A 78 -7.63 0.32 -31.99
N ILE A 79 -7.92 1.16 -30.99
CA ILE A 79 -8.94 0.88 -29.98
C ILE A 79 -10.32 1.12 -30.61
N ILE A 80 -11.07 0.03 -30.81
CA ILE A 80 -12.40 0.08 -31.46
C ILE A 80 -13.55 0.25 -30.47
N LYS A 81 -13.37 -0.20 -29.22
CA LYS A 81 -14.39 -0.08 -28.15
C LYS A 81 -13.75 -0.06 -26.78
N ALA A 82 -14.22 0.84 -25.93
CA ALA A 82 -14.04 0.82 -24.48
C ALA A 82 -15.26 0.19 -23.79
N ALA A 83 -15.03 -0.71 -22.84
CA ALA A 83 -16.07 -1.36 -22.05
C ALA A 83 -15.75 -1.28 -20.56
N VAL A 84 -15.66 -0.05 -20.03
CA VAL A 84 -15.35 0.21 -18.63
C VAL A 84 -16.41 -0.43 -17.73
N ARG A 85 -15.97 -1.12 -16.68
CA ARG A 85 -16.83 -1.77 -15.69
C ARG A 85 -16.53 -1.18 -14.33
N MET A 86 -17.50 -0.51 -13.71
CA MET A 86 -17.37 0.11 -12.40
C MET A 86 -18.12 -0.72 -11.35
N GLU A 87 -17.42 -1.26 -10.35
CA GLU A 87 -18.03 -2.08 -9.29
C GLU A 87 -18.59 -1.25 -8.12
N SER A 88 -19.55 -1.81 -7.37
CA SER A 88 -20.22 -1.11 -6.26
C SER A 88 -19.61 -1.31 -4.86
N HIS A 89 -18.84 -2.37 -4.64
CA HIS A 89 -18.36 -2.79 -3.32
C HIS A 89 -17.30 -1.84 -2.73
N ARG A 90 -16.42 -1.25 -3.54
CA ARG A 90 -15.27 -0.45 -3.06
C ARG A 90 -15.67 0.74 -2.18
N SER A 91 -16.86 1.32 -2.38
CA SER A 91 -17.34 2.38 -1.49
C SER A 91 -17.48 1.94 -0.04
N LEU A 92 -17.71 0.64 0.22
CA LEU A 92 -17.72 0.10 1.57
C LEU A 92 -16.32 0.16 2.19
N THR A 93 -15.27 -0.10 1.39
CA THR A 93 -13.88 0.04 1.84
C THR A 93 -13.49 1.49 2.05
N ASP A 94 -13.92 2.39 1.15
CA ASP A 94 -13.69 3.83 1.31
C ASP A 94 -14.40 4.36 2.57
N TYR A 95 -15.61 3.86 2.85
CA TYR A 95 -16.32 4.13 4.10
C TYR A 95 -15.60 3.54 5.32
N ASP A 96 -15.05 2.32 5.24
CA ASP A 96 -14.25 1.73 6.33
C ASP A 96 -13.01 2.57 6.65
N ILE A 97 -12.33 3.10 5.63
CA ILE A 97 -11.21 4.03 5.81
C ILE A 97 -11.70 5.31 6.49
N TYR A 98 -12.74 5.96 5.95
CA TYR A 98 -13.30 7.19 6.50
C TYR A 98 -13.74 7.01 7.95
N ALA A 99 -14.49 5.95 8.24
CA ALA A 99 -14.99 5.65 9.58
C ALA A 99 -13.85 5.43 10.59
N GLY A 100 -12.74 4.81 10.16
CA GLY A 100 -11.53 4.70 10.98
C GLY A 100 -10.84 6.04 11.25
N THR A 101 -11.16 7.09 10.48
CA THR A 101 -10.65 8.45 10.73
C THR A 101 -11.49 9.27 11.69
N LEU A 102 -12.73 8.85 12.00
CA LEU A 102 -13.65 9.55 12.89
C LEU A 102 -13.02 9.68 14.30
N PRO A 103 -12.52 10.87 14.67
CA PRO A 103 -11.71 11.01 15.87
C PRO A 103 -12.57 11.19 17.13
N THR A 104 -12.09 10.85 18.32
CA THR A 104 -12.89 11.07 19.55
C THR A 104 -12.08 11.68 20.68
N THR A 105 -12.61 12.76 21.26
CA THR A 105 -12.30 13.13 22.65
C THR A 105 -13.58 13.54 23.34
N LEU A 106 -13.79 12.93 24.50
CA LEU A 106 -14.74 13.35 25.53
C LEU A 106 -14.34 14.73 26.05
N ASP A 107 -14.80 15.78 25.39
CA ASP A 107 -15.00 17.06 26.05
C ASP A 107 -16.51 17.31 26.09
N PRO A 108 -17.16 17.25 27.26
CA PRO A 108 -18.60 17.50 27.37
C PRO A 108 -19.01 18.93 26.97
N ASP A 109 -18.05 19.85 26.78
CA ASP A 109 -18.29 21.19 26.24
C ASP A 109 -18.06 21.31 24.72
N VAL A 110 -17.71 20.21 24.03
CA VAL A 110 -17.54 20.17 22.57
C VAL A 110 -18.68 19.37 21.95
N ASP A 111 -19.78 20.08 21.78
CA ASP A 111 -20.98 19.69 21.01
C ASP A 111 -20.66 19.62 19.49
N ASP A 112 -21.67 19.33 18.65
CA ASP A 112 -21.71 19.24 17.16
C ASP A 112 -20.69 20.07 16.33
N ALA A 113 -20.13 21.14 16.89
CA ALA A 113 -19.08 22.01 16.34
C ALA A 113 -17.80 21.28 15.88
N TRP A 114 -17.44 20.12 16.46
CA TRP A 114 -16.22 19.42 16.06
C TRP A 114 -16.44 18.35 14.98
N LEU A 115 -17.62 17.69 14.93
CA LEU A 115 -18.05 16.95 13.74
C LEU A 115 -18.15 17.88 12.52
N ALA A 116 -18.49 19.15 12.75
CA ALA A 116 -18.41 20.24 11.78
C ALA A 116 -16.97 20.80 11.56
N SER A 117 -15.95 20.29 12.28
CA SER A 117 -14.54 20.71 12.18
C SER A 117 -13.61 19.67 11.53
N LEU A 118 -14.00 18.39 11.48
CA LEU A 118 -13.65 17.57 10.32
C LEU A 118 -14.17 18.37 9.13
N ASP A 119 -13.32 18.70 8.15
CA ASP A 119 -13.69 19.59 7.05
C ASP A 119 -15.16 19.35 6.64
N PRO A 120 -16.08 20.30 6.90
CA PRO A 120 -17.50 20.11 6.62
C PRO A 120 -17.76 19.91 5.12
N ALA A 121 -16.73 20.05 4.27
CA ALA A 121 -16.74 19.69 2.85
C ALA A 121 -16.56 18.19 2.55
N VAL A 122 -16.32 17.30 3.53
CA VAL A 122 -16.15 15.86 3.24
C VAL A 122 -16.98 14.96 4.17
N SER A 123 -18.27 14.79 3.85
CA SER A 123 -19.11 13.72 4.39
C SER A 123 -18.56 12.33 4.01
N PRO A 124 -18.98 11.22 4.67
CA PRO A 124 -18.57 9.87 4.25
C PRO A 124 -18.90 9.60 2.77
N GLU A 125 -20.04 10.12 2.31
CA GLU A 125 -20.45 10.08 0.90
C GLU A 125 -19.49 10.86 0.01
N ALA A 126 -19.15 12.10 0.37
CA ALA A 126 -18.22 12.93 -0.40
C ALA A 126 -16.81 12.31 -0.47
N PHE A 127 -16.32 11.73 0.63
CA PHE A 127 -15.05 11.00 0.68
C PHE A 127 -15.05 9.82 -0.30
N ALA A 128 -16.09 8.98 -0.24
CA ALA A 128 -16.24 7.85 -1.14
C ALA A 128 -16.37 8.32 -2.59
N MET A 129 -17.20 9.33 -2.86
CA MET A 129 -17.41 9.83 -4.23
C MET A 129 -16.18 10.51 -4.83
N ALA A 130 -15.34 11.16 -4.01
CA ALA A 130 -14.04 11.64 -4.46
C ALA A 130 -13.14 10.49 -4.97
N ARG A 131 -13.11 9.36 -4.26
CA ARG A 131 -12.42 8.16 -4.75
C ARG A 131 -13.08 7.60 -6.01
N ARG A 132 -14.41 7.57 -6.07
CA ARG A 132 -15.16 7.08 -7.25
C ARG A 132 -14.89 7.91 -8.50
N ARG A 133 -14.70 9.23 -8.40
CA ARG A 133 -14.27 10.10 -9.51
C ARG A 133 -12.88 9.70 -10.03
N GLN A 134 -11.91 9.61 -9.13
CA GLN A 134 -10.54 9.20 -9.48
C GLN A 134 -10.52 7.82 -10.14
N HIS A 135 -11.33 6.91 -9.62
CA HIS A 135 -11.44 5.56 -10.14
C HIS A 135 -12.07 5.53 -11.55
N ALA A 136 -13.15 6.27 -11.79
CA ALA A 136 -13.72 6.37 -13.12
C ALA A 136 -12.72 6.97 -14.14
N ALA A 137 -11.96 8.00 -13.73
CA ALA A 137 -10.88 8.55 -14.54
C ALA A 137 -9.80 7.50 -14.84
N HIS A 138 -9.39 6.71 -13.84
CA HIS A 138 -8.40 5.64 -13.96
C HIS A 138 -8.82 4.57 -14.99
N GLU A 139 -10.03 4.03 -14.87
CA GLU A 139 -10.49 2.98 -15.77
C GLU A 139 -10.70 3.50 -17.20
N VAL A 140 -11.15 4.75 -17.36
CA VAL A 140 -11.21 5.39 -18.68
C VAL A 140 -9.80 5.61 -19.25
N GLY A 141 -8.81 5.91 -18.41
CA GLY A 141 -7.42 6.03 -18.85
C GLY A 141 -6.89 4.74 -19.47
N HIS A 142 -7.21 3.59 -18.88
CA HIS A 142 -6.87 2.28 -19.48
C HIS A 142 -7.52 2.11 -20.86
N THR A 143 -8.76 2.53 -21.03
CA THR A 143 -9.44 2.43 -22.33
C THR A 143 -8.98 3.48 -23.35
N LEU A 144 -8.16 4.44 -22.92
CA LEU A 144 -7.40 5.35 -23.77
C LEU A 144 -5.98 4.82 -24.07
N GLY A 145 -5.65 3.59 -23.68
CA GLY A 145 -4.36 2.96 -23.95
C GLY A 145 -3.29 3.18 -22.88
N LEU A 146 -3.61 3.87 -21.78
CA LEU A 146 -2.61 4.16 -20.75
C LEU A 146 -2.41 2.99 -19.79
N ALA A 147 -1.15 2.62 -19.57
CA ALA A 147 -0.77 1.72 -18.49
C ALA A 147 -0.78 2.43 -17.12
N HIS A 148 -0.71 1.64 -16.04
CA HIS A 148 -0.47 2.19 -14.71
C HIS A 148 0.86 2.95 -14.66
N ASN A 149 0.90 4.05 -13.90
CA ASN A 149 2.12 4.78 -13.60
C ASN A 149 2.25 4.99 -12.09
N PHE A 150 2.77 3.98 -11.38
CA PHE A 150 2.77 3.98 -9.92
C PHE A 150 3.73 5.00 -9.32
N ILE A 151 4.83 5.30 -10.03
CA ILE A 151 5.78 6.30 -9.57
C ILE A 151 5.21 7.73 -9.61
N ALA A 152 4.12 7.97 -10.35
CA ALA A 152 3.48 9.29 -10.46
C ALA A 152 2.95 9.85 -9.13
N SER A 153 2.70 9.01 -8.12
CA SER A 153 2.41 9.48 -6.76
C SER A 153 3.56 10.30 -6.16
N SER A 154 4.81 10.04 -6.56
CA SER A 154 6.01 10.64 -5.97
C SER A 154 6.45 11.98 -6.56
N TYR A 155 5.80 12.47 -7.61
CA TYR A 155 6.13 13.77 -8.18
C TYR A 155 4.87 14.59 -8.45
N GLY A 156 4.17 14.88 -7.35
CA GLY A 156 2.99 15.75 -7.38
C GLY A 156 1.74 15.05 -7.88
N ARG A 157 1.56 13.74 -7.59
CA ARG A 157 0.38 12.94 -8.00
C ARG A 157 0.05 13.18 -9.48
N ALA A 158 1.06 13.02 -10.33
CA ALA A 158 1.06 13.53 -11.70
C ALA A 158 0.21 12.72 -12.68
N SER A 159 -0.38 11.62 -12.24
CA SER A 159 -1.21 10.77 -13.07
C SER A 159 -2.38 10.19 -12.28
N VAL A 160 -3.58 10.15 -12.88
CA VAL A 160 -4.68 9.31 -12.37
C VAL A 160 -4.40 7.82 -12.55
N MET A 161 -3.44 7.46 -13.40
CA MET A 161 -2.94 6.09 -13.56
C MET A 161 -2.00 5.66 -12.43
N ALA A 162 -1.70 6.57 -11.49
CA ALA A 162 -1.18 6.18 -10.19
C ALA A 162 -2.28 5.49 -9.36
N TYR A 163 -1.88 4.76 -8.33
CA TYR A 163 -2.81 4.09 -7.43
C TYR A 163 -2.64 4.55 -5.98
N PRO A 164 -2.88 5.84 -5.65
CA PRO A 164 -2.59 6.38 -4.33
C PRO A 164 -3.61 5.93 -3.29
N ALA A 165 -3.15 5.90 -2.03
CA ALA A 165 -4.02 5.84 -0.85
C ALA A 165 -4.67 7.22 -0.62
N PRO A 166 -5.75 7.33 0.17
CA PRO A 166 -6.21 8.64 0.62
C PRO A 166 -5.10 9.37 1.37
N LEU A 167 -4.85 10.62 0.99
CA LEU A 167 -3.91 11.49 1.66
C LEU A 167 -4.53 12.04 2.95
N ILE A 168 -4.31 11.32 4.05
CA ILE A 168 -4.72 11.75 5.38
C ILE A 168 -3.63 12.62 5.98
N LYS A 169 -3.91 13.90 6.22
CA LYS A 169 -2.95 14.88 6.79
C LYS A 169 -3.16 15.05 8.29
N LEU A 170 -2.12 15.56 8.96
CA LEU A 170 -2.21 16.08 10.32
C LEU A 170 -2.01 17.59 10.28
N ALA A 171 -3.05 18.35 10.65
CA ALA A 171 -3.01 19.80 10.75
C ALA A 171 -3.33 20.19 12.20
N ASN A 172 -2.36 20.79 12.91
CA ASN A 172 -2.50 21.17 14.33
C ASN A 172 -2.97 20.00 15.24
N GLY A 173 -2.47 18.80 14.95
CA GLY A 173 -2.87 17.59 15.66
C GLY A 173 -4.26 17.05 15.29
N GLN A 174 -4.99 17.66 14.36
CA GLN A 174 -6.28 17.17 13.85
C GLN A 174 -6.10 16.44 12.52
N ILE A 175 -7.05 15.54 12.22
CA ILE A 175 -7.10 14.84 10.94
C ILE A 175 -7.65 15.80 9.87
N ASP A 176 -6.96 15.87 8.74
CA ASP A 176 -7.38 16.66 7.58
C ASP A 176 -7.51 15.75 6.34
N LEU A 177 -8.72 15.72 5.78
CA LEU A 177 -9.13 14.92 4.62
C LEU A 177 -9.45 15.77 3.37
N SER A 178 -9.27 17.09 3.43
CA SER A 178 -9.65 18.04 2.36
C SER A 178 -9.00 17.73 1.01
N ASP A 179 -7.86 17.03 1.03
CA ASP A 179 -7.06 16.65 -0.13
C ASP A 179 -6.81 15.14 -0.19
N ALA A 180 -7.71 14.35 0.42
CA ALA A 180 -7.59 12.89 0.48
C ALA A 180 -7.43 12.28 -0.92
N TYR A 181 -8.20 12.79 -1.89
CA TYR A 181 -8.07 12.42 -3.30
C TYR A 181 -7.91 13.69 -4.14
N ARG A 182 -6.99 13.62 -5.12
CA ARG A 182 -6.77 14.72 -6.04
C ARG A 182 -8.00 14.94 -6.92
N ASP A 183 -8.43 16.18 -7.06
CA ASP A 183 -9.41 16.59 -8.07
C ASP A 183 -8.71 16.68 -9.43
N GLY A 184 -8.83 15.62 -10.22
CA GLY A 184 -8.39 15.61 -11.60
C GLY A 184 -7.03 14.98 -11.90
N PRO A 185 -6.76 14.80 -13.20
CA PRO A 185 -5.52 14.29 -13.77
C PRO A 185 -4.33 15.23 -13.52
N GLY A 186 -3.14 14.75 -13.89
CA GLY A 186 -1.90 15.47 -13.73
C GLY A 186 -1.08 15.60 -15.01
N ALA A 187 0.12 16.16 -14.84
CA ALA A 187 1.01 16.50 -15.95
C ALA A 187 1.44 15.29 -16.79
N TYR A 188 1.55 14.10 -16.19
CA TYR A 188 1.90 12.88 -16.93
C TYR A 188 0.74 12.44 -17.83
N ASP A 189 -0.51 12.54 -17.37
CA ASP A 189 -1.68 12.17 -18.19
C ASP A 189 -1.74 13.01 -19.46
N THR A 190 -1.47 14.32 -19.37
CA THR A 190 -1.41 15.21 -20.54
C THR A 190 -0.26 14.86 -21.48
N LEU A 191 0.91 14.53 -20.93
CA LEU A 191 2.06 14.11 -21.74
C LEU A 191 1.74 12.81 -22.50
N ALA A 192 1.16 11.82 -21.82
CA ALA A 192 0.79 10.54 -22.41
C ALA A 192 -0.24 10.73 -23.53
N ILE A 193 -1.31 11.49 -23.31
CA ILE A 193 -2.30 11.77 -24.37
C ILE A 193 -1.69 12.51 -25.55
N ARG A 194 -0.76 13.45 -25.32
CA ARG A 194 -0.03 14.09 -26.43
C ARG A 194 0.80 13.08 -27.20
N TYR A 195 1.52 12.19 -26.51
CA TYR A 195 2.33 11.18 -27.15
C TYR A 195 1.47 10.20 -27.97
N ASP A 196 0.37 9.71 -27.40
CA ASP A 196 -0.43 8.64 -27.97
C ASP A 196 -1.35 9.11 -29.12
N TYR A 197 -1.79 10.38 -29.11
CA TYR A 197 -2.85 10.85 -30.01
C TYR A 197 -2.46 12.02 -30.93
N THR A 198 -1.26 12.61 -30.81
CA THR A 198 -0.86 13.68 -31.72
C THR A 198 -0.53 13.11 -33.09
N GLU A 199 -1.29 13.50 -34.11
CA GLU A 199 -1.01 13.11 -35.49
C GLU A 199 0.15 13.92 -36.06
N PHE A 200 1.16 13.22 -36.54
CA PHE A 200 2.27 13.80 -37.30
C PHE A 200 2.26 13.26 -38.73
N PRO A 201 2.75 14.04 -39.71
CA PRO A 201 3.10 13.47 -41.01
C PRO A 201 4.11 12.32 -40.83
N PRO A 202 4.05 11.24 -41.65
CA PRO A 202 4.90 10.06 -41.46
C PRO A 202 6.40 10.34 -41.42
N ASP A 203 6.87 11.36 -42.14
CA ASP A 203 8.27 11.78 -42.19
C ASP A 203 8.73 12.59 -40.95
N ARG A 204 7.78 12.99 -40.08
CA ARG A 204 8.02 13.79 -38.87
C ARG A 204 7.55 13.13 -37.58
N GLU A 205 6.89 11.99 -37.66
CA GLU A 205 6.30 11.30 -36.50
C GLU A 205 7.34 10.92 -35.46
N GLU A 206 8.41 10.23 -35.87
CA GLU A 206 9.49 9.81 -34.97
C GLU A 206 10.10 11.01 -34.21
N ALA A 207 10.53 12.05 -34.93
CA ALA A 207 11.07 13.26 -34.32
C ALA A 207 10.06 14.01 -33.43
N GLY A 208 8.77 13.99 -33.79
CA GLY A 208 7.69 14.58 -32.99
C GLY A 208 7.48 13.86 -31.66
N LEU A 209 7.40 12.53 -31.70
CA LEU A 209 7.24 11.67 -30.52
C LEU A 209 8.48 11.74 -29.61
N GLU A 210 9.68 11.71 -30.19
CA GLU A 210 10.93 11.94 -29.43
C GLU A 210 10.94 13.29 -28.72
N GLY A 211 10.46 14.34 -29.38
CA GLY A 211 10.33 15.67 -28.77
C GLY A 211 9.39 15.69 -27.57
N ILE A 212 8.26 15.00 -27.65
CA ILE A 212 7.31 14.87 -26.53
C ILE A 212 7.96 14.07 -25.38
N ALA A 213 8.60 12.94 -25.68
CA ALA A 213 9.28 12.14 -24.66
C ALA A 213 10.41 12.94 -23.96
N ALA A 214 11.21 13.68 -24.73
CA ALA A 214 12.27 14.54 -24.21
C ALA A 214 11.71 15.67 -23.32
N GLU A 215 10.58 16.27 -23.67
CA GLU A 215 9.87 17.23 -22.82
C GLU A 215 9.49 16.59 -21.47
N GLY A 216 8.97 15.36 -21.49
CA GLY A 216 8.64 14.60 -20.30
C GLY A 216 9.83 14.41 -19.37
N VAL A 217 10.96 13.97 -19.93
CA VAL A 217 12.23 13.82 -19.20
C VAL A 217 12.71 15.15 -18.62
N ALA A 218 12.70 16.23 -19.42
CA ALA A 218 13.11 17.56 -18.99
C ALA A 218 12.24 18.12 -17.85
N ARG A 219 10.96 17.74 -17.81
CA ARG A 219 10.00 18.10 -16.75
C ARG A 219 10.04 17.16 -15.54
N GLY A 220 10.90 16.13 -15.56
CA GLY A 220 11.02 15.14 -14.49
C GLY A 220 9.83 14.19 -14.37
N LEU A 221 9.04 14.04 -15.43
CA LEU A 221 7.94 13.07 -15.49
C LEU A 221 8.52 11.67 -15.65
N ARG A 222 8.15 10.74 -14.76
CA ARG A 222 8.74 9.40 -14.68
C ARG A 222 7.69 8.32 -14.92
N PHE A 223 8.08 7.20 -15.50
CA PHE A 223 7.19 6.07 -15.73
C PHE A 223 7.79 4.77 -15.21
N ILE A 224 7.06 4.10 -14.32
CA ILE A 224 7.35 2.76 -13.78
C ILE A 224 6.00 2.10 -13.48
N THR A 225 5.83 0.84 -13.89
CA THR A 225 4.51 0.20 -13.99
C THR A 225 4.44 -1.18 -13.29
N ASN A 226 3.41 -1.97 -13.60
CA ASN A 226 2.98 -3.21 -12.92
C ASN A 226 4.07 -4.16 -12.40
N PRO A 227 5.11 -4.53 -13.17
CA PRO A 227 6.14 -5.46 -12.70
C PRO A 227 6.86 -4.99 -11.43
N ASP A 228 6.86 -3.68 -11.17
CA ASP A 228 7.72 -3.02 -10.21
C ASP A 228 7.00 -2.65 -8.90
N GLU A 229 5.67 -2.82 -8.82
CA GLU A 229 4.86 -2.41 -7.66
C GLU A 229 5.09 -3.25 -6.40
N GLY A 230 5.44 -4.53 -6.56
CA GLY A 230 5.55 -5.49 -5.46
C GLY A 230 6.69 -5.18 -4.49
N GLY A 231 6.50 -5.50 -3.20
CA GLY A 231 7.47 -5.21 -2.12
C GLY A 231 8.85 -5.87 -2.27
N ALA A 232 8.99 -6.91 -3.09
CA ALA A 232 10.27 -7.58 -3.39
C ALA A 232 11.18 -6.77 -4.33
N ASN A 233 10.61 -5.81 -5.07
CA ASN A 233 11.32 -4.95 -6.02
C ASN A 233 12.23 -3.93 -5.32
N SER A 234 12.96 -3.14 -6.11
CA SER A 234 14.06 -2.30 -5.60
C SER A 234 13.81 -0.79 -5.62
N TYR A 235 12.74 -0.32 -6.27
CA TYR A 235 12.42 1.11 -6.40
C TYR A 235 11.31 1.50 -5.39
N PRO A 236 11.63 2.26 -4.31
CA PRO A 236 10.65 2.61 -3.27
C PRO A 236 9.42 3.34 -3.79
N GLU A 237 9.61 4.36 -4.63
CA GLU A 237 8.55 5.23 -5.14
C GLU A 237 7.61 4.52 -6.13
N ALA A 238 8.03 3.40 -6.73
CA ALA A 238 7.20 2.59 -7.61
C ALA A 238 6.32 1.63 -6.77
N THR A 239 5.39 2.17 -6.00
CA THR A 239 4.54 1.38 -5.10
C THR A 239 3.12 1.93 -5.09
N THR A 240 2.14 1.04 -5.03
CA THR A 240 0.72 1.42 -4.88
C THR A 240 0.41 1.79 -3.44
N TRP A 241 -0.67 2.55 -3.24
CA TRP A 241 -1.17 2.95 -1.92
C TRP A 241 -0.18 3.77 -1.08
N VAL A 242 0.71 4.50 -1.74
CA VAL A 242 1.67 5.42 -1.10
C VAL A 242 1.49 6.82 -1.65
N ASN A 243 1.61 7.80 -0.75
CA ASN A 243 1.63 9.23 -1.07
C ASN A 243 3.03 9.79 -0.79
N GLY A 244 3.29 11.01 -1.26
CA GLY A 244 4.52 11.73 -0.93
C GLY A 244 5.67 11.46 -1.90
N ALA A 245 6.63 12.40 -1.93
CA ALA A 245 7.72 12.40 -2.91
C ALA A 245 8.89 11.47 -2.57
N ASP A 246 9.02 11.08 -1.29
CA ASP A 246 10.03 10.16 -0.79
C ASP A 246 9.33 9.12 0.09
N ALA A 247 9.29 7.87 -0.35
CA ALA A 247 8.61 6.80 0.36
C ALA A 247 9.19 6.52 1.77
N VAL A 248 10.48 6.79 1.98
CA VAL A 248 11.14 6.63 3.27
C VAL A 248 10.72 7.74 4.23
N ALA A 249 10.66 8.98 3.76
CA ALA A 249 10.17 10.10 4.56
C ALA A 249 8.67 9.94 4.88
N GLU A 250 7.90 9.43 3.91
CA GLU A 250 6.47 9.19 4.06
C GLU A 250 6.18 8.22 5.21
N LEU A 251 7.01 7.19 5.44
CA LEU A 251 6.80 6.22 6.52
C LEU A 251 6.72 6.92 7.89
N GLY A 252 7.56 7.94 8.13
CA GLY A 252 7.50 8.73 9.34
C GLY A 252 6.19 9.51 9.48
N ARG A 253 5.70 10.09 8.37
CA ARG A 253 4.44 10.86 8.33
C ARG A 253 3.23 9.97 8.59
N VAL A 254 3.11 8.85 7.88
CA VAL A 254 1.99 7.92 8.05
C VAL A 254 2.04 7.19 9.41
N ALA A 255 3.22 6.98 9.99
CA ALA A 255 3.32 6.51 11.37
C ALA A 255 2.74 7.51 12.38
N ALA A 256 2.98 8.81 12.20
CA ALA A 256 2.37 9.84 13.04
C ALA A 256 0.84 9.90 12.86
N VAL A 257 0.34 9.79 11.62
CA VAL A 257 -1.11 9.69 11.34
C VAL A 257 -1.69 8.49 12.05
N ARG A 258 -1.09 7.29 11.88
CA ARG A 258 -1.53 6.06 12.55
C ARG A 258 -1.64 6.22 14.05
N ARG A 259 -0.62 6.75 14.73
CA ARG A 259 -0.65 6.95 16.18
C ARG A 259 -1.82 7.84 16.58
N THR A 260 -2.06 8.91 15.82
CA THR A 260 -3.17 9.84 16.06
C THR A 260 -4.52 9.15 15.88
N LEU A 261 -4.69 8.37 14.81
CA LEU A 261 -5.92 7.61 14.55
C LEU A 261 -6.18 6.58 15.65
N LEU A 262 -5.16 5.79 16.01
CA LEU A 262 -5.29 4.72 17.01
C LEU A 262 -5.56 5.26 18.41
N ALA A 263 -4.98 6.42 18.76
CA ALA A 263 -5.22 7.08 20.05
C ALA A 263 -6.64 7.66 20.18
N ARG A 264 -7.36 7.85 19.06
CA ARG A 264 -8.68 8.49 19.00
C ARG A 264 -9.78 7.55 18.51
N PHE A 265 -9.47 6.26 18.38
CA PHE A 265 -10.41 5.28 17.86
C PHE A 265 -11.38 4.83 18.96
N ASP A 266 -12.69 4.89 18.72
CA ASP A 266 -13.71 4.32 19.59
C ASP A 266 -15.00 3.90 18.84
N GLU A 267 -16.11 3.72 19.58
CA GLU A 267 -17.43 3.34 19.05
C GLU A 267 -18.02 4.28 18.00
N ARG A 268 -17.59 5.53 17.88
CA ARG A 268 -18.07 6.47 16.86
C ARG A 268 -17.64 6.11 15.44
N ALA A 269 -16.77 5.12 15.28
CA ALA A 269 -16.49 4.51 13.99
C ALA A 269 -17.65 3.63 13.45
N ILE A 270 -18.74 3.47 14.21
CA ILE A 270 -20.00 2.82 13.81
C ILE A 270 -21.20 3.70 14.18
N HIS A 271 -22.37 3.44 13.58
CA HIS A 271 -23.60 4.18 13.86
C HIS A 271 -24.29 3.68 15.15
N PRO A 272 -25.04 4.55 15.85
CA PRO A 272 -25.91 4.12 16.94
C PRO A 272 -26.87 3.00 16.51
N GLY A 273 -26.91 1.91 17.27
CA GLY A 273 -27.71 0.72 16.97
C GLY A 273 -26.98 -0.36 16.16
N GLU A 274 -25.80 -0.06 15.61
CA GLU A 274 -24.92 -1.08 15.04
C GLU A 274 -24.18 -1.87 16.13
N PRO A 275 -23.84 -3.14 15.89
CA PRO A 275 -23.10 -3.93 16.87
C PRO A 275 -21.62 -3.54 16.93
N LEU A 276 -21.07 -3.54 18.15
CA LEU A 276 -19.67 -3.21 18.42
C LEU A 276 -18.65 -4.10 17.67
N ASN A 277 -19.02 -5.31 17.26
CA ASN A 277 -18.11 -6.18 16.52
C ASN A 277 -17.66 -5.57 15.19
N LEU A 278 -18.43 -4.66 14.59
CA LEU A 278 -18.05 -3.96 13.37
C LEU A 278 -16.77 -3.11 13.56
N LEU A 279 -16.46 -2.69 14.79
CA LEU A 279 -15.22 -1.98 15.11
C LEU A 279 -13.97 -2.80 14.79
N THR A 280 -14.05 -4.13 14.83
CA THR A 280 -12.91 -5.00 14.44
C THR A 280 -12.50 -4.80 12.98
N LYS A 281 -13.45 -4.49 12.11
CA LYS A 281 -13.22 -4.12 10.70
C LYS A 281 -12.74 -2.68 10.57
N ARG A 282 -13.37 -1.74 11.28
CA ARG A 282 -13.00 -0.30 11.27
C ARG A 282 -11.59 -0.05 11.80
N LEU A 283 -11.10 -0.92 12.68
CA LEU A 283 -9.74 -0.86 13.23
C LEU A 283 -8.67 -1.23 12.19
N VAL A 284 -8.99 -2.02 11.15
CA VAL A 284 -8.02 -2.46 10.14
C VAL A 284 -7.31 -1.29 9.43
N PRO A 285 -8.01 -0.33 8.80
CA PRO A 285 -7.36 0.81 8.15
C PRO A 285 -6.64 1.75 9.13
N VAL A 286 -6.98 1.70 10.42
CA VAL A 286 -6.30 2.45 11.48
C VAL A 286 -5.00 1.75 11.88
N TYR A 287 -5.09 0.51 12.36
CA TYR A 287 -3.94 -0.24 12.86
C TYR A 287 -2.92 -0.55 11.75
N LEU A 288 -3.38 -0.80 10.52
CA LEU A 288 -2.52 -1.06 9.36
C LEU A 288 -2.35 0.15 8.44
N HIS A 289 -2.65 1.38 8.91
CA HIS A 289 -2.59 2.59 8.07
C HIS A 289 -1.29 2.74 7.27
N HIS A 290 -0.15 2.39 7.88
CA HIS A 290 1.17 2.52 7.25
C HIS A 290 1.64 1.29 6.45
N ARG A 291 0.84 0.22 6.30
CA ARG A 291 1.31 -1.08 5.75
C ARG A 291 1.88 -0.98 4.33
N PHE A 292 1.32 -0.12 3.49
CA PHE A 292 1.76 0.06 2.11
C PHE A 292 3.05 0.88 2.03
N THR A 293 3.17 1.89 2.89
CA THR A 293 4.40 2.66 3.03
C THR A 293 5.53 1.82 3.63
N ILE A 294 5.23 0.86 4.52
CA ILE A 294 6.18 -0.19 4.91
C ILE A 294 6.64 -0.97 3.68
N GLY A 295 5.70 -1.44 2.86
CA GLY A 295 5.99 -2.15 1.60
C GLY A 295 6.86 -1.36 0.62
N ALA A 296 6.74 -0.04 0.59
CA ALA A 296 7.61 0.84 -0.18
C ALA A 296 8.98 1.05 0.49
N ALA A 297 9.02 1.31 1.80
CA ALA A 297 10.24 1.59 2.54
C ALA A 297 11.19 0.38 2.60
N VAL A 298 10.67 -0.86 2.66
CA VAL A 298 11.54 -2.06 2.60
C VAL A 298 12.31 -2.15 1.28
N LYS A 299 11.79 -1.58 0.17
CA LYS A 299 12.51 -1.55 -1.11
C LYS A 299 13.76 -0.69 -1.06
N ALA A 300 13.83 0.29 -0.14
CA ALA A 300 14.98 1.17 -0.01
C ALA A 300 16.21 0.45 0.56
N VAL A 301 16.01 -0.54 1.44
CA VAL A 301 17.08 -1.38 1.98
C VAL A 301 17.57 -2.32 0.86
N GLY A 302 18.84 -2.25 0.46
CA GLY A 302 19.31 -2.96 -0.74
C GLY A 302 18.59 -2.50 -2.02
N GLY A 303 18.14 -1.25 -2.04
CA GLY A 303 17.35 -0.65 -3.11
C GLY A 303 18.18 -0.13 -4.27
N MET A 304 17.54 -0.04 -5.43
CA MET A 304 18.09 0.51 -6.65
C MET A 304 16.96 1.14 -7.44
N GLU A 305 17.12 2.41 -7.76
CA GLU A 305 16.27 3.15 -8.68
C GLU A 305 16.69 2.81 -10.12
N TYR A 306 15.73 2.76 -11.04
CA TYR A 306 16.01 2.47 -12.44
C TYR A 306 15.02 3.16 -13.36
N ARG A 307 15.37 3.15 -14.64
CA ARG A 307 14.60 3.73 -15.73
C ARG A 307 14.54 2.70 -16.85
N TYR A 308 13.48 2.71 -17.66
CA TYR A 308 13.42 1.93 -18.91
C TYR A 308 14.26 2.62 -19.99
N ALA A 309 15.56 2.71 -19.73
CA ALA A 309 16.48 3.48 -20.55
C ALA A 309 16.78 2.78 -21.88
N VAL A 310 16.97 3.57 -22.93
CA VAL A 310 17.43 3.12 -24.25
C VAL A 310 18.85 3.61 -24.52
N ARG A 311 19.51 3.02 -25.51
CA ARG A 311 20.87 3.42 -25.90
C ARG A 311 20.87 4.88 -26.36
N GLY A 312 21.65 5.71 -25.69
CA GLY A 312 21.77 7.14 -26.01
C GLY A 312 21.10 8.05 -24.98
N ASP A 313 20.37 7.50 -24.01
CA ASP A 313 19.75 8.29 -22.95
C ASP A 313 20.80 9.05 -22.11
N PRO A 314 20.48 10.29 -21.68
CA PRO A 314 21.41 11.14 -20.94
C PRO A 314 21.54 10.77 -19.45
N LEU A 315 20.62 9.96 -18.93
CA LEU A 315 20.58 9.56 -17.52
C LEU A 315 21.05 8.10 -17.34
N PRO A 316 21.70 7.78 -16.21
CA PRO A 316 22.09 6.41 -15.93
C PRO A 316 20.84 5.51 -15.83
N PRO A 317 20.90 4.25 -16.35
CA PRO A 317 19.76 3.34 -16.32
C PRO A 317 19.43 2.85 -14.91
N THR A 318 20.41 2.84 -14.02
CA THR A 318 20.26 2.36 -12.63
C THR A 318 21.09 3.21 -11.67
N GLU A 319 20.59 3.36 -10.45
CA GLU A 319 21.28 4.05 -9.36
C GLU A 319 20.98 3.34 -8.03
N ILE A 320 22.03 2.96 -7.30
CA ILE A 320 21.85 2.34 -5.97
C ILE A 320 21.31 3.41 -5.02
N VAL A 321 20.26 3.08 -4.26
CA VAL A 321 19.68 4.01 -3.29
C VAL A 321 20.77 4.49 -2.32
N PRO A 322 20.89 5.80 -2.03
CA PRO A 322 21.98 6.33 -1.20
C PRO A 322 22.09 5.65 0.16
N PRO A 323 23.30 5.31 0.66
CA PRO A 323 23.45 4.53 1.89
C PRO A 323 22.75 5.12 3.13
N ALA A 324 22.76 6.45 3.26
CA ALA A 324 22.06 7.15 4.34
C ALA A 324 20.53 6.94 4.28
N ARG A 325 19.96 6.93 3.07
CA ARG A 325 18.54 6.68 2.83
C ARG A 325 18.18 5.23 3.17
N GLN A 326 19.03 4.26 2.83
CA GLN A 326 18.83 2.86 3.21
C GLN A 326 18.82 2.65 4.73
N ARG A 327 19.80 3.24 5.44
CA ARG A 327 19.89 3.15 6.91
C ARG A 327 18.72 3.85 7.60
N ARG A 328 18.30 5.02 7.09
CA ARG A 328 17.09 5.71 7.58
C ARG A 328 15.84 4.86 7.41
N ALA A 329 15.67 4.22 6.24
CA ALA A 329 14.56 3.31 6.00
C ALA A 329 14.59 2.14 6.99
N LEU A 330 15.76 1.55 7.22
CA LEU A 330 15.93 0.47 8.19
C LEU A 330 15.52 0.90 9.60
N GLU A 331 15.94 2.06 10.09
CA GLU A 331 15.53 2.51 11.43
C GLU A 331 14.02 2.74 11.53
N LEU A 332 13.40 3.40 10.54
CA LEU A 332 11.94 3.64 10.56
C LEU A 332 11.13 2.35 10.49
N LEU A 333 11.60 1.36 9.72
CA LEU A 333 11.01 0.03 9.68
C LEU A 333 11.14 -0.67 11.03
N LEU A 334 12.30 -0.57 11.69
CA LEU A 334 12.53 -1.17 13.01
C LEU A 334 11.80 -0.44 14.14
N ASP A 335 11.50 0.86 13.96
CA ASP A 335 10.62 1.63 14.85
C ASP A 335 9.20 1.05 14.82
N ALA A 336 8.68 0.73 13.63
CA ALA A 336 7.30 0.25 13.44
C ALA A 336 6.99 -1.10 14.13
N ILE A 337 8.02 -1.86 14.53
CA ILE A 337 7.87 -3.15 15.24
C ILE A 337 8.25 -3.09 16.72
N GLN A 338 8.48 -1.89 17.26
CA GLN A 338 8.70 -1.72 18.70
C GLN A 338 7.39 -1.93 19.47
N PRO A 339 7.42 -2.42 20.73
CA PRO A 339 6.22 -2.69 21.51
C PRO A 339 5.23 -1.52 21.58
N ALA A 340 5.74 -0.29 21.69
CA ALA A 340 4.94 0.93 21.73
C ALA A 340 4.21 1.23 20.40
N GLU A 341 4.69 0.73 19.26
CA GLU A 341 4.01 0.87 17.97
C GLU A 341 3.02 -0.28 17.71
N LEU A 342 3.29 -1.47 18.25
CA LEU A 342 2.46 -2.65 18.05
C LEU A 342 1.23 -2.71 18.96
N VAL A 343 1.24 -1.98 20.07
CA VAL A 343 0.18 -2.01 21.07
C VAL A 343 -1.15 -1.50 20.51
N VAL A 344 -2.24 -2.20 20.84
CA VAL A 344 -3.60 -1.67 20.75
C VAL A 344 -3.97 -1.15 22.15
N PRO A 345 -4.39 0.12 22.31
CA PRO A 345 -4.74 0.66 23.62
C PRO A 345 -5.85 -0.15 24.31
N GLU A 346 -5.79 -0.28 25.63
CA GLU A 346 -6.80 -1.02 26.42
C GLU A 346 -8.22 -0.48 26.21
N ALA A 347 -8.36 0.85 26.11
CA ALA A 347 -9.64 1.48 25.81
C ALA A 347 -10.25 0.98 24.47
N VAL A 348 -9.42 0.75 23.46
CA VAL A 348 -9.84 0.19 22.18
C VAL A 348 -10.16 -1.30 22.33
N LEU A 349 -9.29 -2.08 22.98
CA LEU A 349 -9.48 -3.53 23.15
C LEU A 349 -10.81 -3.87 23.83
N ARG A 350 -11.25 -3.07 24.81
CA ARG A 350 -12.54 -3.25 25.49
C ARG A 350 -13.77 -3.06 24.59
N LEU A 351 -13.62 -2.36 23.46
CA LEU A 351 -14.68 -2.16 22.47
C LEU A 351 -14.78 -3.29 21.44
N LEU A 352 -13.72 -4.10 21.29
CA LEU A 352 -13.62 -5.12 20.25
C LEU A 352 -14.40 -6.40 20.64
N ALA A 353 -15.72 -6.33 20.50
CA ALA A 353 -16.62 -7.43 20.81
C ALA A 353 -16.55 -8.57 19.76
N PRO A 354 -16.81 -9.83 20.18
CA PRO A 354 -16.99 -10.95 19.25
C PRO A 354 -18.21 -10.75 18.34
N THR A 355 -18.27 -11.48 17.22
CA THR A 355 -19.42 -11.45 16.30
C THR A 355 -20.70 -11.92 17.00
N PRO A 356 -21.78 -11.10 17.03
CA PRO A 356 -23.05 -11.46 17.64
C PRO A 356 -23.87 -12.41 16.75
N PHE A 357 -24.89 -13.05 17.34
CA PHE A 357 -25.86 -13.86 16.60
C PHE A 357 -26.56 -13.03 15.51
N GLY A 358 -26.69 -13.59 14.30
CA GLY A 358 -27.29 -12.91 13.14
C GLY A 358 -26.31 -12.09 12.31
N TYR A 359 -25.02 -12.06 12.67
CA TYR A 359 -23.96 -11.44 11.88
C TYR A 359 -22.94 -12.49 11.42
N ASP A 360 -22.47 -12.35 10.19
CA ASP A 360 -21.40 -13.19 9.64
C ASP A 360 -20.02 -12.63 10.02
N ARG A 361 -19.00 -13.50 9.93
CA ARG A 361 -17.60 -13.06 10.04
C ARG A 361 -17.23 -12.32 8.76
N ASP A 362 -16.72 -11.09 8.89
CA ASP A 362 -16.24 -10.31 7.75
C ASP A 362 -14.76 -10.64 7.49
N GLU A 363 -14.45 -11.09 6.27
CA GLU A 363 -13.07 -11.40 5.84
C GLU A 363 -12.15 -10.17 5.81
N ARG A 364 -12.73 -8.96 5.80
CA ARG A 364 -12.00 -7.69 5.88
C ARG A 364 -11.68 -7.28 7.32
N ALA A 365 -12.19 -8.00 8.32
CA ALA A 365 -11.83 -7.80 9.72
C ALA A 365 -10.59 -8.63 10.11
N PHE A 366 -9.95 -8.27 11.22
CA PHE A 366 -8.89 -9.11 11.77
C PHE A 366 -9.43 -10.48 12.20
N GLN A 367 -8.71 -11.54 11.81
CA GLN A 367 -8.94 -12.88 12.33
C GLN A 367 -8.32 -13.01 13.73
N SER A 368 -8.84 -13.93 14.54
CA SER A 368 -8.35 -14.17 15.91
C SER A 368 -8.07 -15.64 16.16
N ARG A 369 -6.86 -15.95 16.66
CA ARG A 369 -6.52 -17.27 17.23
C ARG A 369 -6.83 -17.36 18.72
N ALA A 370 -7.14 -16.23 19.35
CA ALA A 370 -7.56 -16.13 20.74
C ALA A 370 -9.09 -16.11 20.89
N ALA A 371 -9.83 -16.51 19.84
CA ALA A 371 -11.28 -16.43 19.81
C ALA A 371 -11.92 -17.09 21.07
N PRO A 372 -12.92 -16.44 21.69
CA PRO A 372 -13.66 -15.29 21.19
C PRO A 372 -12.98 -13.92 21.41
N ALA A 373 -11.87 -13.86 22.15
CA ALA A 373 -11.16 -12.60 22.38
C ALA A 373 -10.49 -12.07 21.10
N PHE A 374 -10.27 -10.77 21.03
CA PHE A 374 -9.45 -10.16 19.99
C PHE A 374 -7.99 -10.59 20.12
N ASP A 375 -7.30 -10.88 19.01
CA ASP A 375 -5.92 -11.38 18.99
C ASP A 375 -4.91 -10.27 18.68
N GLN A 376 -4.67 -9.41 19.66
CA GLN A 376 -3.73 -8.29 19.56
C GLN A 376 -2.28 -8.74 19.30
N LEU A 377 -1.89 -9.94 19.76
CA LEU A 377 -0.57 -10.50 19.48
C LEU A 377 -0.47 -11.04 18.04
N GLY A 378 -1.57 -11.58 17.51
CA GLY A 378 -1.69 -12.05 16.13
C GLY A 378 -1.54 -10.91 15.13
N ILE A 379 -2.26 -9.79 15.32
CA ILE A 379 -2.14 -8.65 14.40
C ILE A 379 -0.76 -7.98 14.49
N ALA A 380 -0.16 -7.94 15.69
CA ALA A 380 1.20 -7.45 15.88
C ALA A 380 2.22 -8.34 15.15
N ARG A 381 2.00 -9.66 15.17
CA ARG A 381 2.81 -10.63 14.41
C ARG A 381 2.69 -10.38 12.91
N THR A 382 1.48 -10.17 12.40
CA THR A 382 1.27 -9.86 10.98
C THR A 382 2.06 -8.62 10.56
N LEU A 383 2.00 -7.54 11.33
CA LEU A 383 2.76 -6.31 11.04
C LEU A 383 4.28 -6.53 11.15
N ALA A 384 4.74 -7.22 12.19
CA ALA A 384 6.15 -7.54 12.35
C ALA A 384 6.68 -8.43 11.21
N THR A 385 5.90 -9.39 10.73
CA THR A 385 6.26 -10.21 9.56
C THR A 385 6.34 -9.38 8.28
N GLN A 386 5.41 -8.43 8.05
CA GLN A 386 5.48 -7.53 6.89
C GLN A 386 6.78 -6.72 6.88
N VAL A 387 7.24 -6.27 8.04
CA VAL A 387 8.51 -5.53 8.16
C VAL A 387 9.71 -6.45 8.01
N VAL A 388 9.85 -7.46 8.87
CA VAL A 388 11.06 -8.29 8.94
C VAL A 388 11.18 -9.20 7.72
N GLY A 389 10.10 -9.89 7.34
CA GLY A 389 10.07 -10.71 6.13
C GLY A 389 10.21 -9.83 4.88
N GLY A 390 9.62 -8.63 4.91
CA GLY A 390 9.79 -7.62 3.87
C GLY A 390 11.21 -7.12 3.72
N ILE A 391 12.05 -7.09 4.77
CA ILE A 391 13.49 -6.80 4.66
C ILE A 391 14.27 -8.03 4.20
N LEU A 392 13.92 -9.22 4.71
CA LEU A 392 14.70 -10.45 4.54
C LEU A 392 14.29 -11.30 3.32
N THR A 393 13.63 -10.74 2.30
CA THR A 393 13.38 -11.53 1.07
C THR A 393 14.69 -11.92 0.38
N PRO A 394 14.74 -13.08 -0.31
CA PRO A 394 15.95 -13.58 -0.97
C PRO A 394 16.60 -12.57 -1.92
N GLU A 395 15.82 -11.87 -2.73
CA GLU A 395 16.29 -10.93 -3.75
C GLU A 395 16.98 -9.73 -3.14
N ARG A 396 16.46 -9.21 -2.02
CA ARG A 396 17.05 -8.05 -1.35
C ARG A 396 18.26 -8.42 -0.52
N ALA A 397 18.25 -9.59 0.11
CA ALA A 397 19.45 -10.11 0.77
C ALA A 397 20.60 -10.29 -0.24
N ALA A 398 20.30 -10.78 -1.44
CA ALA A 398 21.26 -10.85 -2.54
C ALA A 398 21.73 -9.45 -2.99
N ARG A 399 20.80 -8.48 -3.16
CA ARG A 399 21.16 -7.09 -3.50
C ARG A 399 22.03 -6.43 -2.44
N LEU A 400 21.76 -6.62 -1.15
CA LEU A 400 22.60 -6.09 -0.06
C LEU A 400 24.04 -6.62 -0.16
N ALA A 401 24.21 -7.91 -0.43
CA ALA A 401 25.54 -8.50 -0.63
C ALA A 401 26.23 -7.90 -1.87
N ALA A 402 25.54 -7.86 -3.01
CA ALA A 402 26.10 -7.35 -4.27
C ALA A 402 26.40 -5.84 -4.24
N PHE A 403 25.54 -5.03 -3.60
CA PHE A 403 25.71 -3.58 -3.57
C PHE A 403 26.77 -3.14 -2.57
N ALA A 404 26.98 -3.89 -1.49
CA ALA A 404 28.10 -3.64 -0.57
C ALA A 404 29.46 -3.86 -1.24
N ASP A 405 29.57 -4.83 -2.16
CA ASP A 405 30.79 -5.04 -2.96
C ASP A 405 31.05 -3.89 -3.93
N ARG A 406 29.98 -3.36 -4.56
CA ARG A 406 30.05 -2.23 -5.50
C ARG A 406 30.28 -0.88 -4.82
N ASN A 407 29.84 -0.71 -3.57
CA ASN A 407 29.92 0.53 -2.82
C ASN A 407 30.26 0.25 -1.34
N PRO A 408 31.49 0.52 -0.89
CA PRO A 408 31.90 0.28 0.50
C PRO A 408 31.09 1.02 1.57
N GLN A 409 30.35 2.07 1.19
CA GLN A 409 29.49 2.82 2.11
C GLN A 409 28.07 2.22 2.23
N ALA A 410 27.66 1.39 1.26
CA ALA A 410 26.36 0.73 1.28
C ALA A 410 26.25 -0.23 2.48
N PRO A 411 25.06 -0.38 3.06
CA PRO A 411 24.88 -1.30 4.18
C PRO A 411 25.11 -2.75 3.73
N THR A 412 25.86 -3.49 4.53
CA THR A 412 26.06 -4.92 4.30
C THR A 412 24.86 -5.74 4.79
N LEU A 413 24.68 -6.96 4.28
CA LEU A 413 23.63 -7.86 4.78
C LEU A 413 23.77 -8.13 6.29
N THR A 414 24.99 -8.31 6.79
CA THR A 414 25.27 -8.57 8.21
C THR A 414 25.06 -7.31 9.07
N GLU A 415 25.29 -6.11 8.54
CA GLU A 415 24.91 -4.85 9.20
C GLU A 415 23.38 -4.79 9.38
N VAL A 416 22.61 -5.04 8.32
CA VAL A 416 21.14 -5.03 8.38
C VAL A 416 20.60 -6.08 9.36
N ILE A 417 21.05 -7.33 9.26
CA ILE A 417 20.64 -8.41 10.17
C ILE A 417 21.09 -8.10 11.61
N GLY A 418 22.30 -7.60 11.79
CA GLY A 418 22.83 -7.21 13.09
C GLY A 418 21.95 -6.15 13.74
N ARG A 419 21.53 -5.14 12.96
CA ARG A 419 20.67 -4.07 13.43
C ARG A 419 19.26 -4.55 13.79
N ILE A 420 18.67 -5.44 13.00
CA ILE A 420 17.40 -6.12 13.34
C ILE A 420 17.52 -6.83 14.70
N ILE A 421 18.61 -7.57 14.91
CA ILE A 421 18.86 -8.32 16.16
C ILE A 421 19.02 -7.34 17.33
N GLU A 422 19.80 -6.27 17.18
CA GLU A 422 19.98 -5.24 18.21
C GLU A 422 18.66 -4.59 18.63
N ARG A 423 17.81 -4.24 17.66
CA ARG A 423 16.51 -3.58 17.87
C ARG A 423 15.41 -4.52 18.38
N THR A 424 15.69 -5.83 18.53
CA THR A 424 14.72 -6.84 18.99
C THR A 424 15.26 -7.68 20.15
N TRP A 425 16.21 -8.58 19.89
CA TRP A 425 16.83 -9.47 20.86
C TRP A 425 17.87 -8.78 21.75
N GLY A 426 18.51 -7.72 21.25
CA GLY A 426 19.44 -6.88 22.00
C GLY A 426 18.76 -5.74 22.77
N ALA A 427 17.46 -5.51 22.55
CA ALA A 427 16.71 -4.45 23.21
C ALA A 427 16.42 -4.81 24.67
N ALA A 428 16.42 -3.80 25.55
CA ALA A 428 16.00 -3.97 26.93
C ALA A 428 14.55 -4.46 27.01
N ALA A 429 14.22 -5.26 28.03
CA ALA A 429 12.84 -5.65 28.28
C ALA A 429 12.00 -4.38 28.55
N PRO A 430 10.87 -4.18 27.85
CA PRO A 430 10.01 -3.03 28.11
C PRO A 430 9.34 -3.19 29.47
N ARG A 431 8.98 -2.06 30.11
CA ARG A 431 8.21 -2.07 31.36
C ARG A 431 6.82 -2.68 31.15
N ASP A 432 6.20 -2.33 30.04
CA ASP A 432 4.86 -2.78 29.64
C ASP A 432 4.91 -3.54 28.32
N HIS A 433 3.89 -4.38 28.08
CA HIS A 433 3.72 -5.10 26.82
C HIS A 433 4.90 -6.01 26.41
N ALA A 434 5.56 -6.67 27.37
CA ALA A 434 6.65 -7.63 27.09
C ALA A 434 6.26 -8.73 26.09
N ALA A 435 4.99 -9.13 26.03
CA ALA A 435 4.49 -10.07 25.03
C ALA A 435 4.67 -9.57 23.58
N LEU A 436 4.52 -8.26 23.31
CA LEU A 436 4.73 -7.68 21.98
C LEU A 436 6.22 -7.69 21.60
N GLN A 437 7.13 -7.49 22.54
CA GLN A 437 8.56 -7.67 22.27
C GLN A 437 8.87 -9.10 21.85
N ARG A 438 8.30 -10.10 22.56
CA ARG A 438 8.45 -11.52 22.21
C ARG A 438 7.89 -11.84 20.83
N VAL A 439 6.82 -11.16 20.39
CA VAL A 439 6.30 -11.28 19.02
C VAL A 439 7.35 -10.85 18.00
N SER A 440 7.90 -9.63 18.12
CA SER A 440 8.93 -9.13 17.19
C SER A 440 10.18 -10.00 17.20
N GLN A 441 10.67 -10.41 18.39
CA GLN A 441 11.80 -11.34 18.55
C GLN A 441 11.55 -12.67 17.85
N ARG A 442 10.34 -13.23 18.00
CA ARG A 442 9.97 -14.50 17.39
C ARG A 442 9.97 -14.42 15.86
N VAL A 443 9.39 -13.37 15.31
CA VAL A 443 9.35 -13.15 13.86
C VAL A 443 10.76 -13.08 13.27
N VAL A 444 11.71 -12.44 13.96
CA VAL A 444 13.11 -12.40 13.50
C VAL A 444 13.71 -13.80 13.35
N VAL A 445 13.51 -14.68 14.33
CA VAL A 445 14.01 -16.07 14.24
C VAL A 445 13.32 -16.82 13.09
N GLU A 446 12.01 -16.68 12.96
CA GLU A 446 11.23 -17.35 11.92
C GLU A 446 11.67 -16.94 10.51
N GLU A 447 11.82 -15.64 10.26
CA GLU A 447 12.20 -15.10 8.95
C GLU A 447 13.67 -15.35 8.61
N LEU A 448 14.58 -15.30 9.59
CA LEU A 448 15.97 -15.70 9.36
C LEU A 448 16.07 -17.18 8.98
N ILE A 449 15.34 -18.08 9.66
CA ILE A 449 15.37 -19.47 9.23
C ILE A 449 14.66 -19.64 7.88
N ARG A 450 13.59 -18.89 7.59
CA ARG A 450 12.92 -18.91 6.27
C ARG A 450 13.91 -18.58 5.15
N LEU A 451 14.71 -17.52 5.31
CA LEU A 451 15.75 -17.14 4.36
C LEU A 451 16.88 -18.17 4.28
N ALA A 452 17.34 -18.69 5.41
CA ALA A 452 18.46 -19.65 5.46
C ALA A 452 18.13 -20.99 4.77
N ARG A 453 16.87 -21.43 4.84
CA ARG A 453 16.39 -22.68 4.23
C ARG A 453 15.97 -22.54 2.76
N ASP A 454 15.83 -21.32 2.25
CA ASP A 454 15.33 -21.08 0.91
C ASP A 454 16.39 -21.53 -0.12
N SER A 455 16.07 -22.57 -0.89
CA SER A 455 16.98 -23.11 -1.91
C SER A 455 17.12 -22.21 -3.14
N SER A 456 16.24 -21.23 -3.31
CA SER A 456 16.34 -20.19 -4.35
C SER A 456 17.20 -19.00 -3.92
N ALA A 457 17.45 -18.84 -2.60
CA ALA A 457 18.30 -17.78 -2.09
C ALA A 457 19.79 -18.03 -2.37
N THR A 458 20.51 -16.95 -2.63
CA THR A 458 21.98 -16.95 -2.82
C THR A 458 22.71 -17.50 -1.59
N VAL A 459 23.94 -17.98 -1.79
CA VAL A 459 24.78 -18.51 -0.70
C VAL A 459 25.07 -17.40 0.33
N GLU A 460 25.30 -16.18 -0.12
CA GLU A 460 25.52 -14.99 0.70
C GLU A 460 24.31 -14.68 1.57
N ALA A 461 23.10 -14.74 1.00
CA ALA A 461 21.86 -14.52 1.73
C ALA A 461 21.66 -15.58 2.83
N ARG A 462 21.84 -16.86 2.50
CA ARG A 462 21.72 -17.97 3.44
C ARG A 462 22.79 -17.90 4.54
N ALA A 463 24.03 -17.57 4.17
CA ALA A 463 25.13 -17.40 5.10
C ALA A 463 24.88 -16.23 6.07
N GLY A 464 24.38 -15.09 5.58
CA GLY A 464 23.99 -13.96 6.42
C GLY A 464 22.87 -14.31 7.40
N ALA A 465 21.87 -15.06 6.95
CA ALA A 465 20.78 -15.53 7.79
C ALA A 465 21.26 -16.49 8.90
N GLU A 466 22.10 -17.48 8.55
CA GLU A 466 22.73 -18.37 9.54
C GLU A 466 23.62 -17.61 10.53
N TRP A 467 24.37 -16.61 10.07
CA TRP A 467 25.15 -15.74 10.94
C TRP A 467 24.26 -15.04 11.98
N GLY A 468 23.09 -14.55 11.55
CA GLY A 468 22.07 -13.96 12.42
C GLY A 468 21.55 -14.94 13.46
N LEU A 469 21.17 -16.15 13.04
CA LEU A 469 20.68 -17.20 13.94
C LEU A 469 21.72 -17.60 14.99
N ARG A 470 22.98 -17.77 14.60
CA ARG A 470 24.08 -18.05 15.53
C ARG A 470 24.31 -16.89 16.50
N ARG A 471 24.15 -15.64 16.05
CA ARG A 471 24.24 -14.46 16.92
C ARG A 471 23.11 -14.45 17.95
N ILE A 472 21.86 -14.73 17.56
CA ILE A 472 20.74 -14.86 18.49
C ILE A 472 20.96 -16.01 19.47
N GLY A 473 21.40 -17.18 18.99
CA GLY A 473 21.70 -18.34 19.84
C GLY A 473 22.70 -18.02 20.95
N ARG A 474 23.76 -17.24 20.65
CA ARG A 474 24.71 -16.76 21.68
C ARG A 474 24.05 -15.83 22.71
N LEU A 475 23.16 -14.92 22.28
CA LEU A 475 22.40 -14.06 23.19
C LEU A 475 21.45 -14.87 24.09
N LEU A 476 20.90 -15.97 23.58
CA LEU A 476 20.00 -16.85 24.31
C LEU A 476 20.73 -17.70 25.36
N GLY A 477 21.96 -18.14 25.07
CA GLY A 477 22.79 -18.92 25.99
C GLY A 477 23.39 -18.13 27.15
N ALA A 478 23.35 -16.79 27.12
CA ALA A 478 23.78 -15.97 28.24
C ALA A 478 22.79 -16.10 29.43
N PRO A 479 23.28 -16.25 30.67
CA PRO A 479 22.42 -16.27 31.86
C PRO A 479 21.62 -14.97 31.95
N ALA A 480 20.30 -15.09 32.03
CA ALA A 480 19.41 -13.95 32.20
C ALA A 480 18.36 -14.27 33.27
N ARG A 481 18.26 -13.39 34.28
CA ARG A 481 17.19 -13.47 35.28
C ARG A 481 15.96 -12.76 34.72
N VAL A 482 15.04 -13.55 34.18
CA VAL A 482 13.80 -13.08 33.54
C VAL A 482 12.60 -13.82 34.13
N ASP A 483 11.39 -13.35 33.85
CA ASP A 483 10.15 -14.03 34.22
C ASP A 483 9.96 -15.36 33.46
N ALA A 484 9.03 -16.19 33.92
CA ALA A 484 8.78 -17.53 33.39
C ALA A 484 8.34 -17.52 31.91
N GLU A 485 7.51 -16.54 31.50
CA GLU A 485 7.05 -16.42 30.11
C GLU A 485 8.20 -16.06 29.18
N THR A 486 9.06 -15.13 29.60
CA THR A 486 10.27 -14.77 28.87
C THR A 486 11.26 -15.94 28.82
N GLN A 487 11.40 -16.70 29.90
CA GLN A 487 12.24 -17.90 29.92
C GLN A 487 11.73 -18.97 28.93
N ALA A 488 10.42 -19.26 28.93
CA ALA A 488 9.81 -20.22 28.02
C ALA A 488 9.97 -19.79 26.56
N HIS A 489 9.76 -18.51 26.26
CA HIS A 489 9.98 -17.94 24.93
C HIS A 489 11.43 -18.09 24.44
N ARG A 490 12.39 -17.73 25.30
CA ARG A 490 13.83 -17.86 25.01
C ARG A 490 14.22 -19.31 24.77
N ALA A 491 13.72 -20.24 25.58
CA ALA A 491 13.99 -21.67 25.44
C ALA A 491 13.45 -22.21 24.11
N LEU A 492 12.22 -21.84 23.73
CA LEU A 492 11.65 -22.25 22.44
C LEU A 492 12.43 -21.68 21.25
N ALA A 493 12.83 -20.40 21.31
CA ALA A 493 13.64 -19.80 20.26
C ALA A 493 15.02 -20.48 20.12
N ALA A 494 15.66 -20.81 21.26
CA ALA A 494 16.94 -21.52 21.26
C ALA A 494 16.79 -22.92 20.65
N ALA A 495 15.77 -23.68 21.06
CA ALA A 495 15.50 -25.02 20.54
C ALA A 495 15.20 -25.02 19.03
N ASP A 496 14.51 -24.00 18.51
CA ASP A 496 14.24 -23.90 17.07
C ASP A 496 15.48 -23.52 16.26
N ILE A 497 16.35 -22.67 16.81
CA ILE A 497 17.65 -22.34 16.21
C ILE A 497 18.54 -23.58 16.18
N GLU A 498 18.70 -24.27 17.32
CA GLU A 498 19.50 -25.50 17.44
C GLU A 498 19.02 -26.57 16.47
N ARG A 499 17.70 -26.85 16.48
CA ARG A 499 17.09 -27.83 15.58
C ARG A 499 17.36 -27.52 14.11
N PHE A 500 17.28 -26.25 13.70
CA PHE A 500 17.57 -25.86 12.32
C PHE A 500 19.06 -26.03 11.97
N LEU A 501 19.96 -25.59 12.86
CA LEU A 501 21.40 -25.66 12.61
C LEU A 501 21.92 -27.10 12.57
N ASP A 502 21.36 -27.99 13.39
CA ASP A 502 21.77 -29.40 13.52
C ASP A 502 21.05 -30.34 12.54
N ARG A 503 19.80 -30.04 12.17
CA ARG A 503 18.97 -30.87 11.30
C ARG A 503 18.37 -30.04 10.16
N ARG A 504 19.23 -29.64 9.24
CA ARG A 504 18.92 -28.74 8.12
C ARG A 504 17.78 -29.25 7.23
N ASP A 505 17.66 -30.56 7.06
CA ASP A 505 16.67 -31.21 6.20
C ASP A 505 15.36 -31.55 6.94
N ALA A 506 15.29 -31.31 8.26
CA ALA A 506 14.09 -31.64 9.03
C ALA A 506 12.98 -30.62 8.76
N THR A 507 11.83 -31.11 8.30
CA THR A 507 10.63 -30.29 8.11
C THR A 507 10.06 -29.87 9.46
N THR A 508 10.37 -28.65 9.90
CA THR A 508 9.68 -28.04 11.04
C THR A 508 8.41 -27.36 10.55
N ARG A 509 7.23 -27.88 10.92
CA ARG A 509 5.97 -27.13 10.78
C ARG A 509 6.06 -25.88 11.65
N ARG A 510 5.74 -24.72 11.07
CA ARG A 510 5.73 -23.43 11.77
C ARG A 510 4.32 -22.90 11.85
N THR A 511 4.07 -22.12 12.89
CA THR A 511 2.87 -21.31 12.96
C THR A 511 2.99 -20.18 11.95
N GLU A 512 2.31 -20.29 10.81
CA GLU A 512 2.22 -19.18 9.88
C GLU A 512 1.47 -18.01 10.55
N PRO A 513 1.88 -16.75 10.32
CA PRO A 513 1.12 -15.60 10.78
C PRO A 513 -0.30 -15.63 10.21
N LEU A 514 -1.25 -14.94 10.86
CA LEU A 514 -2.55 -14.73 10.24
C LEU A 514 -2.33 -13.87 8.99
N GLU A 515 -3.02 -14.21 7.90
CA GLU A 515 -2.99 -13.35 6.73
C GLU A 515 -3.54 -11.97 7.11
N PRO A 516 -2.87 -10.87 6.70
CA PRO A 516 -3.45 -9.55 6.88
C PRO A 516 -4.81 -9.53 6.15
N PRO A 517 -5.83 -8.85 6.72
CA PRO A 517 -7.09 -8.67 5.99
C PRO A 517 -6.82 -8.06 4.60
N PRO A 518 -7.62 -8.43 3.58
CA PRO A 518 -7.46 -7.96 2.20
C PRO A 518 -7.16 -6.46 2.17
N GLY A 519 -5.95 -6.15 1.69
CA GLY A 519 -5.32 -4.89 2.03
C GLY A 519 -5.55 -3.80 0.99
N VAL A 520 -5.29 -4.15 -0.26
CA VAL A 520 -5.68 -3.29 -1.39
C VAL A 520 -7.20 -3.46 -1.55
N PRO A 521 -8.00 -2.40 -1.74
CA PRO A 521 -9.45 -2.48 -1.99
C PRO A 521 -9.82 -3.16 -3.32
N ILE A 522 -8.91 -3.96 -3.85
CA ILE A 522 -9.04 -4.78 -5.02
C ILE A 522 -8.81 -6.21 -4.52
N GLY A 523 -9.64 -7.18 -4.91
CA GLY A 523 -9.38 -8.58 -4.59
C GLY A 523 -8.00 -9.05 -5.10
N LYS A 524 -7.63 -10.30 -4.79
CA LYS A 524 -6.58 -11.01 -5.56
C LYS A 524 -7.19 -11.53 -6.87
N PRO A 525 -6.53 -11.35 -8.05
CA PRO A 525 -7.08 -11.67 -9.37
C PRO A 525 -7.78 -13.03 -9.45
#